data_AF-A0AA36Y435-F1
#
_entry.id   AF-A0AA36Y435-F1
#
_cell.length_a   1.000
_cell.length_b   1.000
_cell.length_c   1.000
_cell.angle_alpha   90.00
_cell.angle_beta   90.00
_cell.angle_gamma   90.00
#
_symmetry.space_group_name_H-M   'P 1'
#
loop_
_entity.id
_entity.type
_entity.pdbx_description
1 polymer ?
#
loop_
_entity_poly.entity_id
_entity_poly.type
_entity_poly.pdbx_seq_one_letter_code
_entity_poly.pdbx_strand_id
1 'polypeptide(L)'
;MATCGKDDADALLSARELLGITLLGLEEDREDIPTPSKLSALSLAPNQLSALIDVYMPAVRLAGVNKAVTRTVTIPAWLNAAALAQGFDFSEVLQEALKERLGIEA
;
A
#
# COMPACT_ATOMS: atom_id res chain seq x y z
N MET A 1 -12.05 16.57 6.15
CA MET A 1 -11.38 15.95 4.98
C MET A 1 -12.39 15.85 3.86
N ALA A 2 -11.99 16.11 2.62
CA ALA A 2 -12.88 16.10 1.46
C ALA A 2 -12.13 15.55 0.24
N THR A 3 -12.85 14.87 -0.63
CA THR A 3 -12.37 14.36 -1.93
C THR A 3 -13.50 14.47 -2.95
N CYS A 4 -13.21 14.29 -4.23
CA CYS A 4 -14.17 14.36 -5.31
C CYS A 4 -13.83 13.38 -6.43
N GLY A 5 -14.80 13.09 -7.28
CA GLY A 5 -14.63 12.29 -8.48
C GLY A 5 -15.51 12.81 -9.62
N LYS A 6 -15.18 12.43 -10.85
CA LYS A 6 -15.92 12.82 -12.06
C LYS A 6 -17.26 12.08 -12.19
N ASP A 7 -17.32 10.88 -11.63
CA ASP A 7 -18.46 10.00 -11.55
C ASP A 7 -18.47 9.22 -10.23
N ASP A 8 -19.48 8.39 -10.01
CA ASP A 8 -19.65 7.63 -8.76
C ASP A 8 -18.49 6.65 -8.50
N ALA A 9 -17.92 6.05 -9.55
CA ALA A 9 -16.83 5.08 -9.42
C ALA A 9 -15.52 5.78 -9.04
N ASP A 10 -15.22 6.90 -9.71
CA ASP A 10 -14.08 7.76 -9.40
C ASP A 10 -14.20 8.33 -7.98
N ALA A 11 -15.39 8.80 -7.59
CA ALA A 11 -15.63 9.33 -6.24
C ALA A 11 -15.44 8.26 -5.16
N LEU A 12 -15.90 7.03 -5.39
CA LEU A 12 -15.67 5.89 -4.49
C LEU A 12 -14.18 5.55 -4.38
N LEU A 13 -13.45 5.55 -5.51
CA LEU A 13 -12.02 5.30 -5.52
C LEU A 13 -11.27 6.37 -4.71
N SER A 14 -11.51 7.65 -4.99
CA SER A 14 -10.86 8.74 -4.29
C SER A 14 -11.23 8.80 -2.79
N ALA A 15 -12.43 8.34 -2.42
CA ALA A 15 -12.81 8.18 -1.01
C ALA A 15 -12.03 7.06 -0.30
N ARG A 16 -11.81 5.91 -0.97
CA ARG A 16 -10.98 4.81 -0.43
C ARG A 16 -9.53 5.24 -0.25
N GLU A 17 -8.98 5.96 -1.23
CA GLU A 17 -7.61 6.49 -1.16
C GLU A 17 -7.44 7.48 0.00
N LEU A 18 -8.33 8.47 0.09
CA LEU A 18 -8.31 9.44 1.18
C LEU A 18 -8.41 8.74 2.54
N LEU A 19 -9.32 7.77 2.69
CA LEU A 19 -9.47 7.00 3.93
C LEU A 19 -8.17 6.28 4.30
N GLY A 20 -7.55 5.59 3.33
CA GLY A 20 -6.29 4.88 3.55
C GLY A 20 -5.16 5.79 4.03
N ILE A 21 -4.95 6.93 3.35
CA ILE A 21 -3.93 7.92 3.72
C ILE A 21 -4.21 8.49 5.11
N THR A 22 -5.46 8.78 5.42
CA THR A 22 -5.88 9.31 6.72
C THR A 22 -5.53 8.34 7.84
N LEU A 23 -5.94 7.08 7.70
CA LEU A 23 -5.69 6.05 8.71
C LEU A 23 -4.20 5.81 8.90
N LEU A 24 -3.41 5.83 7.82
CA LEU A 24 -1.96 5.72 7.90
C LEU A 24 -1.35 6.88 8.68
N GLY A 25 -1.77 8.12 8.41
CA GLY A 25 -1.31 9.30 9.15
C GLY A 25 -1.62 9.22 10.64
N LEU A 26 -2.84 8.83 11.00
CA LEU A 26 -3.23 8.62 12.42
C LEU A 26 -2.36 7.55 13.09
N GLU A 27 -2.04 6.45 12.39
CA GLU A 27 -1.14 5.41 12.90
C GLU A 27 0.30 5.93 13.12
N GLU A 28 0.83 6.72 12.18
CA GLU A 28 2.19 7.29 12.25
C GLU A 28 2.32 8.32 13.38
N ASP A 29 1.29 9.16 13.54
CA ASP A 29 1.21 10.18 14.59
C ASP A 29 0.83 9.59 15.97
N ARG A 30 0.53 8.28 16.04
CA ARG A 30 0.08 7.55 17.24
C ARG A 30 -1.22 8.13 17.83
N GLU A 31 -2.09 8.60 16.96
CA GLU A 31 -3.43 9.04 17.32
C GLU A 31 -4.42 7.87 17.28
N ASP A 32 -5.48 7.95 18.08
CA ASP A 32 -6.52 6.94 18.09
C ASP A 32 -7.37 7.01 16.82
N ILE A 33 -7.60 5.87 16.17
CA ILE A 33 -8.53 5.77 15.04
C ILE A 33 -9.97 5.86 15.57
N PRO A 34 -10.78 6.83 15.10
CA PRO A 34 -12.15 6.99 15.59
C PRO A 34 -13.05 5.81 15.18
N THR A 35 -14.01 5.47 16.04
CA THR A 35 -15.01 4.44 15.73
C THR A 35 -15.94 4.92 14.61
N PRO A 36 -16.20 4.11 13.58
CA PRO A 36 -17.07 4.51 12.47
C PRO A 36 -18.52 4.72 12.93
N SER A 37 -19.13 5.80 12.44
CA SER A 37 -20.55 6.08 12.64
C SER A 37 -21.44 5.07 11.91
N LYS A 38 -22.62 4.80 12.46
CA LYS A 38 -23.64 3.99 11.76
C LYS A 38 -24.28 4.81 10.64
N LEU A 39 -24.52 4.19 9.48
CA LEU A 39 -25.26 4.84 8.37
C LEU A 39 -26.63 5.37 8.82
N SER A 40 -27.33 4.62 9.67
CA SER A 40 -28.65 5.01 10.19
C SER A 40 -28.64 6.26 11.08
N ALA A 41 -27.47 6.70 11.54
CA ALA A 41 -27.32 7.90 12.36
C ALA A 41 -27.03 9.15 11.52
N LEU A 42 -26.83 9.02 10.20
CA LEU A 42 -26.54 10.14 9.31
C LEU A 42 -27.84 10.83 8.88
N SER A 43 -27.86 12.16 8.99
CA SER A 43 -28.94 13.00 8.44
C SER A 43 -28.46 13.60 7.12
N LEU A 44 -29.16 13.29 6.03
CA LEU A 44 -28.80 13.72 4.68
C LEU A 44 -29.70 14.86 4.21
N ALA A 45 -29.11 15.83 3.51
CA ALA A 45 -29.84 16.87 2.80
C ALA A 45 -30.44 16.31 1.48
N PRO A 46 -31.42 17.02 0.87
CA PRO A 46 -31.90 16.66 -0.46
C PRO A 46 -30.75 16.52 -1.46
N ASN A 47 -30.81 15.48 -2.30
CA ASN A 47 -29.78 15.10 -3.29
C ASN A 47 -28.44 14.62 -2.70
N GLN A 48 -28.40 14.20 -1.43
CA GLN A 48 -27.25 13.50 -0.86
C GLN A 48 -27.51 12.00 -0.74
N LEU A 49 -26.43 11.23 -0.91
CA LEU A 49 -26.39 9.79 -0.72
C LEU A 49 -25.23 9.45 0.22
N SER A 50 -25.36 8.34 0.94
CA SER A 50 -24.33 7.83 1.84
C SER A 50 -23.95 6.41 1.45
N ALA A 51 -22.66 6.11 1.46
CA ALA A 51 -22.11 4.79 1.17
C ALA A 51 -21.06 4.42 2.23
N LEU A 52 -20.94 3.13 2.52
CA LEU A 52 -19.83 2.63 3.32
C LEU A 52 -18.59 2.51 2.45
N ILE A 53 -17.45 2.93 3.00
CA ILE A 53 -16.16 2.84 2.34
C ILE A 53 -15.26 1.98 3.22
N ASP A 54 -14.61 1.00 2.61
CA ASP A 54 -13.64 0.12 3.24
C ASP A 54 -12.26 0.29 2.58
N VAL A 55 -11.21 0.00 3.36
CA VAL A 55 -9.84 0.01 2.87
C VAL A 55 -9.04 -1.15 3.46
N TYR A 56 -8.26 -1.82 2.62
CA TYR A 56 -7.35 -2.87 3.07
C TYR A 56 -6.01 -2.27 3.49
N MET A 57 -5.92 -1.89 4.77
CA MET A 57 -4.75 -1.20 5.33
C MET A 57 -3.39 -1.88 5.13
N PRO A 58 -3.26 -3.23 5.12
CA PRO A 58 -1.96 -3.86 4.86
C PRO A 58 -1.34 -3.42 3.52
N ALA A 59 -2.14 -3.25 2.45
CA ALA A 59 -1.62 -2.77 1.17
C ALA A 59 -1.18 -1.30 1.26
N VAL A 60 -1.95 -0.45 1.94
CA VAL A 60 -1.61 0.98 2.14
C VAL A 60 -0.30 1.14 2.90
N ARG A 61 -0.11 0.38 3.98
CA ARG A 61 1.13 0.38 4.75
C ARG A 61 2.31 -0.07 3.90
N LEU A 62 2.15 -1.15 3.12
CA LEU A 62 3.20 -1.68 2.25
C LEU A 62 3.55 -0.72 1.10
N ALA A 63 2.59 0.04 0.58
CA ALA A 63 2.84 1.05 -0.45
C ALA A 63 3.82 2.14 0.04
N GLY A 64 3.75 2.52 1.32
CA GLY A 64 4.75 3.38 1.97
C GLY A 64 6.10 2.71 2.25
N VAL A 65 6.13 1.37 2.27
CA VAL A 65 7.32 0.52 2.52
C VAL A 65 8.10 0.23 1.24
N ASN A 66 7.88 0.97 0.14
CA ASN A 66 8.80 0.98 -1.01
C ASN A 66 10.24 1.44 -0.68
N LYS A 67 10.57 1.65 0.61
CA LYS A 67 11.94 1.69 1.11
C LYS A 67 12.62 0.36 0.85
N ALA A 68 13.65 0.39 0.00
CA ALA A 68 14.61 -0.71 -0.12
C ALA A 68 15.15 -1.08 1.27
N VAL A 69 14.91 -2.32 1.70
CA VAL A 69 15.46 -2.84 2.95
C VAL A 69 16.69 -3.67 2.63
N THR A 70 17.86 -3.25 3.12
CA THR A 70 19.10 -4.00 2.94
C THR A 70 19.04 -5.32 3.70
N ARG A 71 19.32 -6.42 3.00
CA ARG A 71 19.43 -7.76 3.59
C ARG A 71 20.80 -8.33 3.28
N THR A 72 21.49 -8.83 4.29
CA THR A 72 22.78 -9.51 4.12
C THR A 72 22.53 -10.95 3.65
N VAL A 73 23.04 -11.31 2.47
CA VAL A 73 22.94 -12.66 1.91
C VAL A 73 24.27 -13.39 2.05
N THR A 74 24.22 -14.69 2.35
CA THR A 74 25.41 -15.55 2.40
C THR A 74 25.41 -16.43 1.14
N ILE A 75 26.46 -16.31 0.32
CA ILE A 75 26.62 -17.08 -0.91
C ILE A 75 28.04 -17.66 -1.00
N PRO A 76 28.24 -18.77 -1.74
CA PRO A 76 29.57 -19.31 -1.98
C PRO A 76 30.49 -18.30 -2.70
N ALA A 77 31.77 -18.28 -2.33
CA ALA A 77 32.74 -17.33 -2.88
C ALA A 77 32.89 -17.41 -4.41
N TRP A 78 32.81 -18.62 -4.98
CA TRP A 78 32.87 -18.83 -6.43
C TRP A 78 31.68 -18.20 -7.15
N LEU A 79 30.49 -18.19 -6.52
CA LEU A 79 29.28 -17.63 -7.09
C LEU A 79 29.32 -16.10 -7.05
N ASN A 80 29.80 -15.53 -5.96
CA ASN A 80 30.04 -14.08 -5.86
C ASN A 80 31.01 -13.59 -6.95
N ALA A 81 32.13 -14.31 -7.15
CA ALA A 81 33.11 -13.97 -8.17
C ALA A 81 32.54 -14.08 -9.60
N ALA A 82 31.79 -15.14 -9.89
CA ALA A 82 31.14 -15.32 -11.18
C ALA A 82 30.09 -14.24 -11.47
N ALA A 83 29.31 -13.84 -10.45
CA ALA A 83 28.29 -12.80 -10.58
C ALA A 83 28.90 -11.42 -10.83
N LEU A 84 29.94 -11.06 -10.08
CA LEU A 84 30.66 -9.79 -10.25
C LEU A 84 31.37 -9.71 -11.61
N ALA A 85 31.94 -10.81 -12.10
CA ALA A 85 32.61 -10.85 -13.40
C ALA A 85 31.64 -10.60 -14.58
N GLN A 86 30.37 -10.93 -14.40
CA GLN A 86 29.31 -10.70 -15.39
C GLN A 86 28.52 -9.41 -15.15
N GLY A 87 28.82 -8.67 -14.07
CA GLY A 87 28.18 -7.40 -13.77
C GLY A 87 26.75 -7.50 -13.22
N PHE A 88 26.39 -8.63 -12.59
CA PHE A 88 25.06 -8.79 -11.99
C PHE A 88 24.87 -7.89 -10.75
N ASP A 89 23.69 -7.27 -10.63
CA ASP A 89 23.23 -6.64 -9.40
C ASP A 89 22.51 -7.69 -8.53
N PHE A 90 23.12 -8.02 -7.38
CA PHE A 90 22.55 -8.96 -6.43
C PHE A 90 21.17 -8.55 -5.90
N SER A 91 20.89 -7.25 -5.81
CA SER A 91 19.59 -6.72 -5.37
C SER A 91 18.51 -7.03 -6.39
N GLU A 92 18.79 -6.79 -7.67
CA GLU A 92 17.87 -7.04 -8.78
C GLU A 92 17.59 -8.55 -8.91
N VAL A 93 18.65 -9.36 -8.95
CA VAL A 93 18.55 -10.83 -9.04
C VAL A 93 17.74 -11.39 -7.86
N LEU A 94 17.94 -10.87 -6.64
CA LEU A 94 17.17 -11.30 -5.48
C LEU A 94 15.69 -10.90 -5.58
N GLN A 95 15.40 -9.69 -6.05
CA GLN A 95 14.03 -9.21 -6.22
C GLN A 95 13.28 -10.01 -7.29
N GLU A 96 13.89 -10.27 -8.44
CA GLU A 96 13.32 -11.10 -9.51
C GLU A 96 13.04 -12.52 -9.02
N ALA A 97 14.02 -13.17 -8.39
CA ALA A 97 13.86 -14.53 -7.87
C ALA A 97 12.76 -14.63 -6.79
N LEU A 98 12.62 -13.59 -5.95
CA LEU A 98 11.55 -13.54 -4.95
C LEU A 98 10.18 -13.33 -5.59
N LYS A 99 10.06 -12.43 -6.57
CA LYS A 99 8.81 -12.20 -7.32
C LYS A 99 8.35 -13.48 -8.03
N GLU A 100 9.26 -14.16 -8.71
CA GLU A 100 8.99 -15.43 -9.39
C GLU A 100 8.50 -16.50 -8.41
N ARG A 101 9.19 -16.69 -7.28
CA ARG A 101 8.81 -17.72 -6.29
C ARG A 101 7.52 -17.42 -5.54
N LEU A 102 7.17 -16.15 -5.39
CA LEU A 102 5.96 -15.72 -4.69
C LEU A 102 4.76 -15.58 -5.64
N GLY A 103 4.94 -15.75 -6.95
CA GLY A 103 3.89 -15.59 -7.95
C GLY A 103 3.40 -14.14 -8.07
N ILE A 104 4.29 -13.17 -7.83
CA ILE A 104 3.99 -11.75 -7.93
C ILE A 104 4.44 -11.29 -9.32
N GLU A 105 3.50 -11.15 -10.25
CA GLU A 105 3.77 -10.56 -11.56
C GLU A 105 4.00 -9.04 -11.44
N ALA A 106 4.84 -8.52 -12.33
CA ALA A 106 5.34 -7.15 -12.35
C ALA A 106 4.25 -6.10 -12.58
#